data_AF-A0A9E3F412-F1
#
_entry.id   AF-A0A9E3F412-F1
#
_cell.length_a   1.000
_cell.length_b   1.000
_cell.length_c   1.000
_cell.angle_alpha   90.00
_cell.angle_beta   90.00
_cell.angle_gamma   90.00
#
_symmetry.space_group_name_H-M   'P 1'
#
loop_
_entity.id
_entity.type
_entity.pdbx_description
1 polymer ?
#
loop_
_entity_poly.entity_id
_entity_poly.type
_entity_poly.pdbx_seq_one_letter_code
_entity_poly.pdbx_strand_id
1 'polypeptide(L)'
;MEPWQLWREMARESERAARLAEADGCLRSAANRYYYAAYQAMTAILLYRGLTPPADREAWSHDETPSLIEGQQPLFVGTMSQRRDMAHRLRELYKVRLIADYSGTHDVAAGKVATARKSVGYLFKVADSVLPER
;
A
#
# COMPACT_ATOMS: atom_id res chain seq x y z
N MET A 1 -4.43 -17.32 13.24
CA MET A 1 -4.11 -15.95 12.83
C MET A 1 -4.98 -15.66 11.63
N GLU A 2 -5.78 -14.60 11.68
CA GLU A 2 -6.70 -14.24 10.59
C GLU A 2 -5.93 -13.77 9.35
N PRO A 3 -6.46 -13.95 8.13
CA PRO A 3 -5.76 -13.52 6.91
C PRO A 3 -5.32 -12.04 6.95
N TRP A 4 -6.18 -11.13 7.38
CA TRP A 4 -5.85 -9.70 7.47
C TRP A 4 -4.68 -9.41 8.42
N GLN A 5 -4.47 -10.25 9.44
CA GLN A 5 -3.39 -10.10 10.41
C GLN A 5 -2.02 -10.38 9.78
N LEU A 6 -1.93 -11.40 8.91
CA LEU A 6 -0.72 -11.73 8.16
C LEU A 6 -0.36 -10.60 7.20
N TRP A 7 -1.34 -10.11 6.43
CA TRP A 7 -1.14 -8.99 5.50
C TRP A 7 -0.69 -7.70 6.21
N ARG A 8 -1.21 -7.44 7.41
CA ARG A 8 -0.76 -6.30 8.23
C ARG A 8 0.69 -6.46 8.70
N GLU A 9 1.11 -7.66 9.07
CA GLU A 9 2.51 -7.94 9.44
C GLU A 9 3.44 -7.75 8.25
N MET A 10 3.10 -8.32 7.09
CA MET A 10 3.84 -8.14 5.84
C MET A 10 3.96 -6.66 5.47
N ALA A 11 2.88 -5.90 5.64
CA ALA A 11 2.90 -4.46 5.39
C ALA A 11 3.95 -3.75 6.26
N ARG A 12 3.97 -4.04 7.56
CA ARG A 12 4.93 -3.46 8.52
C ARG A 12 6.37 -3.88 8.23
N GLU A 13 6.58 -5.13 7.83
CA GLU A 13 7.89 -5.63 7.41
C GLU A 13 8.39 -4.89 6.16
N SER A 14 7.52 -4.77 5.14
CA SER A 14 7.81 -4.01 3.91
C SER A 14 8.14 -2.56 4.21
N GLU A 15 7.40 -1.89 5.10
CA GLU A 15 7.66 -0.50 5.49
C GLU A 15 9.03 -0.36 6.18
N ARG A 16 9.33 -1.25 7.14
CA ARG A 16 10.62 -1.27 7.83
C ARG A 16 11.76 -1.43 6.85
N ALA A 17 11.64 -2.37 5.93
CA ALA A 17 12.68 -2.62 4.95
C ALA A 17 12.79 -1.51 3.90
N ALA A 18 11.69 -0.82 3.57
CA ALA A 18 11.72 0.38 2.73
C ALA A 18 12.56 1.48 3.39
N ARG A 19 12.39 1.70 4.71
CA ARG A 19 13.15 2.69 5.48
C ARG A 19 14.64 2.34 5.55
N LEU A 20 14.97 1.07 5.75
CA LEU A 20 16.36 0.60 5.75
C LEU A 20 17.02 0.81 4.37
N ALA A 21 16.32 0.46 3.29
CA ALA A 21 16.80 0.69 1.93
C ALA A 21 16.94 2.19 1.62
N GLU A 22 16.02 3.04 2.08
CA GLU A 22 16.12 4.50 1.92
C GLU A 22 17.36 5.05 2.63
N ALA A 23 17.61 4.61 3.87
CA ALA A 23 18.77 5.02 4.65
C ALA A 23 20.11 4.61 4.03
N ASP A 24 20.13 3.46 3.34
CA ASP A 24 21.30 2.94 2.61
C ASP A 24 21.44 3.54 1.19
N GLY A 25 20.61 4.51 0.82
CA GLY A 25 20.63 5.12 -0.53
C GLY A 25 20.12 4.22 -1.65
N CYS A 26 19.57 3.05 -1.31
CA CYS A 26 18.95 2.10 -2.24
C CYS A 26 17.53 2.56 -2.64
N LEU A 27 17.43 3.74 -3.26
CA LEU A 27 16.17 4.46 -3.50
C LEU A 27 15.14 3.68 -4.35
N ARG A 28 15.60 2.88 -5.32
CA ARG A 28 14.72 2.02 -6.14
C ARG A 28 14.06 0.94 -5.28
N SER A 29 14.86 0.25 -4.49
CA SER A 29 14.40 -0.79 -3.55
C SER A 29 13.48 -0.20 -2.48
N ALA A 30 13.79 0.99 -1.97
CA ALA A 30 12.94 1.70 -1.02
C ALA A 30 11.56 2.01 -1.63
N ALA A 31 11.53 2.58 -2.85
CA ALA A 31 10.29 2.89 -3.56
C ALA A 31 9.41 1.65 -3.80
N ASN A 32 10.01 0.55 -4.25
CA ASN A 32 9.31 -0.72 -4.44
C ASN A 32 8.70 -1.22 -3.12
N ARG A 33 9.48 -1.26 -2.04
CA ARG A 33 9.02 -1.74 -0.73
C ARG A 33 7.96 -0.82 -0.10
N TYR A 34 8.05 0.49 -0.30
CA TYR A 34 7.00 1.42 0.11
C TYR A 34 5.67 1.11 -0.58
N TYR A 35 5.68 0.83 -1.87
CA TYR A 35 4.47 0.41 -2.58
C TYR A 35 3.89 -0.87 -1.98
N TYR A 36 4.70 -1.92 -1.79
CA TYR A 36 4.21 -3.16 -1.20
C TYR A 36 3.65 -2.98 0.20
N ALA A 37 4.28 -2.14 1.04
CA ALA A 37 3.77 -1.81 2.36
C ALA A 37 2.36 -1.21 2.30
N ALA A 38 2.13 -0.23 1.41
CA ALA A 38 0.82 0.36 1.19
C ALA A 38 -0.20 -0.65 0.65
N TYR A 39 0.17 -1.41 -0.38
CA TYR A 39 -0.71 -2.40 -0.99
C TYR A 39 -1.14 -3.46 0.03
N GLN A 40 -0.19 -4.02 0.78
CA GLN A 40 -0.47 -5.03 1.81
C GLN A 40 -1.34 -4.47 2.94
N ALA A 41 -1.11 -3.21 3.36
CA ALA A 41 -1.97 -2.55 4.35
C ALA A 41 -3.41 -2.39 3.85
N MET A 42 -3.60 -2.02 2.58
CA MET A 42 -4.94 -1.91 2.00
C MET A 42 -5.61 -3.27 1.82
N THR A 43 -4.87 -4.29 1.38
CA THR A 43 -5.36 -5.68 1.32
C THR A 43 -5.81 -6.17 2.69
N ALA A 44 -5.05 -5.86 3.75
CA ALA A 44 -5.46 -6.18 5.12
C ALA A 44 -6.80 -5.52 5.50
N ILE A 45 -7.02 -4.24 5.15
CA ILE A 45 -8.32 -3.59 5.38
C ILE A 45 -9.44 -4.31 4.63
N LEU A 46 -9.25 -4.62 3.34
CA LEU A 46 -10.28 -5.26 2.52
C LEU A 46 -10.66 -6.63 3.10
N LEU A 47 -9.67 -7.44 3.48
CA LEU A 47 -9.88 -8.73 4.14
C LEU A 47 -10.58 -8.59 5.49
N TYR A 48 -10.18 -7.63 6.32
CA TYR A 48 -10.83 -7.37 7.61
C TYR A 48 -12.30 -6.95 7.45
N ARG A 49 -12.63 -6.28 6.34
CA ARG A 49 -14.01 -5.92 5.99
C ARG A 49 -14.80 -7.07 5.33
N GLY A 50 -14.25 -8.27 5.30
CA GLY A 50 -14.91 -9.47 4.81
C GLY A 50 -14.91 -9.60 3.29
N LEU A 51 -14.15 -8.78 2.58
CA LEU A 51 -13.97 -8.98 1.14
C LEU A 51 -13.00 -10.14 0.91
N THR A 52 -13.31 -10.95 -0.09
CA THR A 52 -12.50 -12.09 -0.48
C THR A 52 -11.83 -11.83 -1.84
N PRO A 53 -10.55 -12.18 -2.00
CA PRO A 53 -9.90 -12.21 -3.30
C PRO A 53 -10.59 -13.21 -4.25
N PRO A 54 -10.35 -13.11 -5.57
CA PRO A 54 -10.73 -14.16 -6.52
C PRO A 54 -10.22 -15.54 -6.09
N ALA A 55 -10.98 -16.61 -6.40
CA ALA A 55 -10.77 -17.95 -5.83
C ALA A 55 -9.37 -18.57 -6.08
N ASP A 56 -8.64 -18.08 -7.07
CA ASP A 56 -7.33 -18.53 -7.51
C ASP A 56 -6.19 -17.58 -7.09
N ARG A 57 -6.46 -16.57 -6.26
CA ARG A 57 -5.49 -15.54 -5.87
C ARG A 57 -5.47 -15.30 -4.37
N GLU A 58 -4.30 -14.97 -3.83
CA GLU A 58 -4.16 -14.58 -2.42
C GLU A 58 -4.57 -13.12 -2.17
N ALA A 59 -4.67 -12.30 -3.24
CA ALA A 59 -5.07 -10.91 -3.18
C ALA A 59 -5.61 -10.39 -4.54
N TRP A 60 -6.22 -9.21 -4.51
CA TRP A 60 -6.64 -8.49 -5.72
C TRP A 60 -5.45 -7.97 -6.50
N SER A 61 -5.62 -7.78 -7.81
CA SER A 61 -4.57 -7.19 -8.62
C SER A 61 -4.23 -5.76 -8.16
N HIS A 62 -3.04 -5.32 -8.56
CA HIS A 62 -2.55 -3.96 -8.28
C HIS A 62 -3.48 -2.88 -8.87
N ASP A 63 -4.17 -3.19 -9.97
CA ASP A 63 -5.11 -2.29 -10.65
C ASP A 63 -6.53 -2.36 -10.06
N GLU A 64 -6.93 -3.53 -9.55
CA GLU A 64 -8.25 -3.75 -8.92
C GLU A 64 -8.34 -3.08 -7.54
N THR A 65 -7.27 -3.17 -6.74
CA THR A 65 -7.26 -2.77 -5.33
C THR A 65 -7.68 -1.30 -5.11
N PRO A 66 -7.16 -0.30 -5.85
CA PRO A 66 -7.61 1.09 -5.70
C PRO A 66 -9.10 1.28 -6.00
N SER A 67 -9.64 0.57 -6.98
CA SER A 67 -11.04 0.66 -7.38
C SER A 67 -11.96 0.06 -6.32
N LEU A 68 -11.53 -1.02 -5.66
CA LEU A 68 -12.24 -1.60 -4.52
C LEU A 68 -12.26 -0.65 -3.32
N ILE A 69 -11.12 -0.01 -3.00
CA ILE A 69 -11.04 1.01 -1.95
C ILE A 69 -12.03 2.15 -2.22
N GLU A 70 -12.13 2.60 -3.46
CA GLU A 70 -12.99 3.70 -3.86
C GLU A 70 -14.50 3.32 -3.86
N GLY A 71 -14.84 2.12 -4.34
CA GLY A 71 -16.22 1.70 -4.60
C GLY A 71 -16.97 1.09 -3.42
N GLN A 72 -16.29 0.61 -2.37
CA GLN A 72 -16.91 -0.21 -1.31
C GLN A 72 -17.60 0.62 -0.20
N GLN A 73 -18.59 1.45 -0.58
CA GLN A 73 -19.48 2.08 0.41
C GLN A 73 -20.57 1.11 0.89
N PRO A 74 -20.94 1.09 2.20
CA PRO A 74 -20.35 1.76 3.37
C PRO A 74 -19.31 0.91 4.12
N LEU A 75 -18.94 -0.25 3.57
CA LEU A 75 -18.08 -1.25 4.23
C LEU A 75 -16.66 -0.75 4.47
N PHE A 76 -16.22 0.23 3.69
CA PHE A 76 -14.88 0.80 3.77
C PHE A 76 -14.86 2.12 4.54
N VAL A 77 -13.69 2.45 5.09
CA VAL A 77 -13.55 3.47 6.13
C VAL A 77 -13.67 4.89 5.62
N GLY A 78 -14.07 5.78 6.53
CA GLY A 78 -14.00 7.21 6.30
C GLY A 78 -15.05 7.77 5.33
N THR A 79 -14.78 8.97 4.85
CA THR A 79 -15.61 9.66 3.87
C THR A 79 -15.27 9.22 2.44
N MET A 80 -16.14 9.52 1.47
CA MET A 80 -15.84 9.28 0.05
C MET A 80 -14.55 9.99 -0.39
N SER A 81 -14.32 11.19 0.14
CA SER A 81 -13.08 11.94 -0.11
C SER A 81 -11.86 11.19 0.40
N GLN A 82 -11.92 10.64 1.61
CA GLN A 82 -10.84 9.85 2.18
C GLN A 82 -10.54 8.60 1.34
N ARG A 83 -11.57 7.86 0.91
CA ARG A 83 -11.40 6.69 0.04
C ARG A 83 -10.75 7.03 -1.30
N ARG A 84 -11.18 8.12 -1.93
CA ARG A 84 -10.58 8.62 -3.16
C ARG A 84 -9.12 9.01 -2.97
N ASP A 85 -8.77 9.68 -1.87
CA ASP A 85 -7.38 10.02 -1.56
C ASP A 85 -6.53 8.76 -1.35
N MET A 86 -7.05 7.76 -0.64
CA MET A 86 -6.36 6.47 -0.46
C MET A 86 -6.12 5.76 -1.79
N ALA A 87 -7.17 5.62 -2.62
CA ALA A 87 -7.07 5.00 -3.93
C ALA A 87 -6.09 5.75 -4.85
N HIS A 88 -6.15 7.09 -4.85
CA HIS A 88 -5.24 7.93 -5.61
C HIS A 88 -3.78 7.70 -5.19
N ARG A 89 -3.49 7.77 -3.89
CA ARG A 89 -2.13 7.53 -3.35
C ARG A 89 -1.61 6.14 -3.71
N LEU A 90 -2.45 5.12 -3.62
CA LEU A 90 -2.06 3.75 -3.98
C LEU A 90 -1.73 3.63 -5.47
N ARG A 91 -2.52 4.27 -6.36
CA ARG A 91 -2.23 4.34 -7.81
C ARG A 91 -0.90 5.06 -8.09
N GLU A 92 -0.64 6.19 -7.43
CA GLU A 92 0.62 6.93 -7.61
C GLU A 92 1.83 6.13 -7.10
N LEU A 93 1.71 5.44 -5.96
CA LEU A 93 2.75 4.53 -5.47
C LEU A 93 3.03 3.39 -6.46
N TYR A 94 1.98 2.84 -7.08
CA TYR A 94 2.14 1.79 -8.08
C TYR A 94 2.94 2.28 -9.29
N LYS A 95 2.63 3.47 -9.81
CA LYS A 95 3.41 4.09 -10.90
C LYS A 95 4.88 4.28 -10.51
N VAL A 96 5.14 4.74 -9.29
CA VAL A 96 6.52 4.90 -8.78
C VAL A 96 7.24 3.55 -8.73
N ARG A 97 6.56 2.48 -8.27
CA ARG A 97 7.11 1.11 -8.25
C ARG A 97 7.41 0.59 -9.67
N LEU A 98 6.53 0.80 -10.64
CA LEU A 98 6.79 0.40 -12.03
C LEU A 98 8.05 1.08 -12.60
N ILE A 99 8.24 2.36 -12.31
CA ILE A 99 9.46 3.08 -12.70
C ILE A 99 10.68 2.49 -11.98
N ALA A 100 10.58 2.23 -10.68
CA ALA A 100 11.67 1.69 -9.87
C ALA A 100 12.08 0.25 -10.26
N ASP A 101 11.16 -0.56 -10.76
CA ASP A 101 11.45 -1.93 -11.17
C ASP A 101 11.94 -2.00 -12.62
N TYR A 102 11.28 -1.28 -13.53
CA TYR A 102 11.42 -1.54 -14.97
C TYR A 102 12.11 -0.44 -15.76
N SER A 103 12.25 0.78 -15.21
CA SER A 103 12.93 1.85 -15.93
C SER A 103 14.44 1.81 -15.67
N GLY A 104 15.21 1.35 -16.65
CA GLY A 104 16.68 1.33 -16.58
C GLY A 104 17.33 2.71 -16.77
N THR A 105 16.57 3.72 -17.21
CA THR A 105 17.09 5.04 -17.59
C THR A 105 16.70 6.15 -16.63
N HIS A 106 15.72 5.92 -15.75
CA HIS A 106 15.21 6.95 -14.86
C HIS A 106 15.80 6.79 -13.47
N ASP A 107 16.47 7.85 -13.00
CA ASP A 107 16.74 8.03 -11.59
C ASP A 107 15.39 8.06 -10.84
N VAL A 108 15.21 7.13 -9.91
CA VAL A 108 14.16 7.27 -8.90
C VAL A 108 14.63 8.37 -7.96
N ALA A 109 14.40 9.62 -8.37
CA ALA A 109 14.86 10.78 -7.64
C ALA A 109 14.35 10.73 -6.20
N ALA A 110 15.17 11.20 -5.26
CA ALA A 110 14.85 11.24 -3.83
C ALA A 110 13.47 11.87 -3.53
N GLY A 111 13.02 12.83 -4.35
CA GLY A 111 11.69 13.43 -4.25
C GLY A 111 10.52 12.43 -4.38
N LYS A 112 10.65 11.42 -5.25
CA LYS A 112 9.64 10.36 -5.41
C LYS A 112 9.60 9.44 -4.19
N VAL A 113 10.77 9.08 -3.64
CA VAL A 113 10.84 8.25 -2.42
C VAL A 113 10.28 8.98 -1.22
N ALA A 114 10.60 10.26 -1.03
CA ALA A 114 10.03 11.07 0.05
C ALA A 114 8.50 11.18 -0.05
N THR A 115 7.97 11.33 -1.26
CA THR A 115 6.53 11.36 -1.53
C THR A 115 5.89 9.99 -1.28
N ALA A 116 6.56 8.91 -1.67
CA ALA A 116 6.12 7.55 -1.40
C ALA A 116 6.03 7.28 0.10
N ARG A 117 7.06 7.62 0.87
CA ARG A 117 7.09 7.52 2.33
C ARG A 117 5.95 8.28 2.99
N LYS A 118 5.69 9.52 2.58
CA LYS A 118 4.55 10.32 3.09
C LYS A 118 3.21 9.64 2.80
N SER A 119 3.04 9.11 1.59
CA SER A 119 1.80 8.44 1.18
C SER A 119 1.58 7.14 1.93
N VAL A 120 2.62 6.32 2.10
CA VAL A 120 2.58 5.11 2.93
C VAL A 120 2.22 5.46 4.37
N GLY A 121 2.88 6.45 4.98
CA GLY A 121 2.56 6.87 6.35
C GLY A 121 1.10 7.28 6.53
N TYR A 122 0.51 7.97 5.55
CA TYR A 122 -0.92 8.27 5.55
C TYR A 122 -1.78 7.00 5.50
N LEU A 123 -1.47 6.07 4.58
CA LEU A 123 -2.23 4.83 4.42
C LEU A 123 -2.13 3.93 5.65
N PHE A 124 -0.98 3.89 6.33
CA PHE A 124 -0.81 3.20 7.60
C PHE A 124 -1.64 3.83 8.71
N LYS A 125 -1.65 5.17 8.82
CA LYS A 125 -2.50 5.86 9.80
C LYS A 125 -3.97 5.51 9.61
N VAL A 126 -4.43 5.40 8.36
CA VAL A 126 -5.78 4.92 8.08
C VAL A 126 -5.93 3.45 8.43
N ALA A 127 -5.01 2.57 8.03
CA ALA A 127 -5.11 1.14 8.36
C ALA A 127 -5.16 0.90 9.88
N ASP A 128 -4.35 1.59 10.67
CA ASP A 128 -4.34 1.48 12.12
C ASP A 128 -5.60 2.05 12.78
N SER A 129 -6.32 2.98 12.15
CA SER A 129 -7.62 3.45 12.67
C SER A 129 -8.78 2.48 12.40
N VAL A 130 -8.52 1.38 11.69
CA VAL A 130 -9.53 0.47 11.16
C VAL A 130 -9.32 -0.94 11.67
N LEU A 131 -8.08 -1.40 11.56
CA LEU A 131 -7.65 -2.70 12.00
C LEU A 131 -7.49 -2.65 13.53
N PRO A 132 -8.05 -3.62 14.26
CA PRO A 132 -7.89 -3.68 15.72
C PRO A 132 -6.42 -3.59 16.12
N GLU A 133 -6.12 -2.83 17.17
CA GLU A 133 -4.87 -3.02 17.90
C GLU A 133 -4.89 -4.46 18.45
N ARG A 134 -3.84 -5.22 18.17
CA ARG A 134 -3.74 -6.59 18.70
C ARG A 134 -3.56 -6.53 20.20
#